data_AF-A0A7V9VEK9-F1
#
_entry.id   AF-A0A7V9VEK9-F1
#
_cell.length_a   1.000
_cell.length_b   1.000
_cell.length_c   1.000
_cell.angle_alpha   90.00
_cell.angle_beta   90.00
_cell.angle_gamma   90.00
#
_symmetry.space_group_name_H-M   'P 1'
#
loop_
_entity.id
_entity.type
_entity.pdbx_description
1 polymer ?
#
loop_
_entity_poly.entity_id
_entity_poly.type
_entity_poly.pdbx_seq_one_letter_code
_entity_poly.pdbx_strand_id
1 'polypeptide(L)'
;MFEFTKPAQPFETAVSRRNVVKVAAVAPALSLLGAGLRHASAQDGISVVMVTDTAGLGDQNFNDLAYAGMLRAEADLGITQQVIESTDQA
;
A
#
# COMPACT_ATOMS: atom_id res chain seq x y z
N MET A 1 78.20 3.33 14.50
CA MET A 1 77.13 3.06 15.48
C MET A 1 75.87 2.82 14.67
N PHE A 2 75.61 1.57 14.28
CA PHE A 2 74.48 1.20 13.42
C PHE A 2 73.40 0.57 14.28
N GLU A 3 72.28 1.27 14.40
CA GLU A 3 71.09 0.85 15.12
C GLU A 3 70.33 -0.16 14.25
N PHE A 4 70.39 -1.44 14.60
CA PHE A 4 69.69 -2.52 13.90
C PHE A 4 68.26 -2.57 14.44
N THR A 5 67.36 -1.84 13.80
CA THR A 5 65.93 -1.86 14.11
C THR A 5 65.37 -3.27 13.92
N LYS A 6 64.76 -3.79 15.00
CA LYS A 6 64.05 -5.06 15.15
C LYS A 6 63.12 -5.36 13.96
N PRO A 7 63.07 -6.61 13.44
CA PRO A 7 62.15 -6.96 12.35
C PRO A 7 60.68 -6.89 12.83
N ALA A 8 59.87 -6.21 12.02
CA ALA A 8 58.42 -6.16 12.15
C ALA A 8 57.84 -7.58 12.13
N GLN A 9 57.07 -7.92 13.17
CA GLN A 9 56.35 -9.19 13.24
C GLN A 9 55.21 -9.16 12.22
N PRO A 10 55.02 -10.20 11.37
CA PRO A 10 53.84 -10.25 10.52
C PRO A 10 52.59 -10.35 11.41
N PHE A 11 51.65 -9.44 11.20
CA PHE A 11 50.31 -9.56 11.78
C PHE A 11 49.61 -10.73 11.09
N GLU A 12 49.76 -11.94 11.60
CA GLU A 12 48.91 -13.04 11.18
C GLU A 12 47.45 -12.67 11.49
N THR A 13 46.65 -12.55 10.42
CA THR A 13 45.19 -12.40 10.45
C THR A 13 44.55 -13.58 11.18
N ALA A 14 44.39 -13.46 12.50
CA ALA A 14 43.62 -14.42 13.29
C ALA A 14 42.13 -14.04 13.29
N VAL A 15 41.48 -14.08 12.12
CA VAL A 15 40.00 -14.08 12.06
C VAL A 15 39.53 -15.43 12.60
N SER A 16 39.16 -15.44 13.88
CA SER A 16 38.64 -16.63 14.56
C SER A 16 37.31 -17.06 13.94
N ARG A 17 37.27 -18.29 13.42
CA ARG A 17 36.08 -18.94 12.82
C ARG A 17 34.84 -18.89 13.72
N ARG A 18 35.03 -18.79 15.05
CA ARG A 18 33.95 -18.65 16.04
C ARG A 18 33.19 -17.33 15.94
N ASN A 19 33.81 -16.26 15.44
CA ASN A 19 33.15 -14.96 15.28
C ASN A 19 32.36 -14.87 13.98
N VAL A 20 32.69 -15.68 12.97
CA VAL A 20 31.96 -15.77 11.69
C VAL A 20 30.55 -16.36 11.89
N VAL A 21 30.42 -17.33 12.80
CA VAL A 21 29.12 -17.97 13.09
C VAL A 21 28.14 -17.01 13.78
N LYS A 22 28.64 -16.07 14.60
CA LYS A 22 27.78 -15.11 15.32
C LYS A 22 27.16 -14.04 14.41
N VAL A 23 27.79 -13.71 13.28
CA VAL A 23 27.28 -12.69 12.34
C VAL A 23 26.25 -13.27 11.36
N ALA A 24 26.26 -14.58 11.11
CA ALA A 24 25.33 -15.22 10.18
C ALA A 24 23.90 -15.40 10.74
N ALA A 25 23.73 -15.33 12.07
CA ALA A 25 22.46 -15.64 12.73
C ALA A 25 21.49 -14.44 12.89
N VAL A 26 21.84 -13.25 12.40
CA VAL A 26 20.97 -12.05 12.48
C VAL A 26 20.46 -11.62 11.09
N ALA A 27 20.62 -12.45 10.06
CA ALA A 27 20.21 -12.11 8.70
C ALA A 27 18.79 -12.59 8.27
N PRO A 28 18.21 -13.70 8.75
CA PRO A 28 16.91 -14.14 8.20
C PRO A 28 15.69 -13.55 8.91
N ALA A 29 15.83 -13.03 10.14
CA ALA A 29 14.70 -12.49 10.91
C ALA A 29 14.19 -11.14 10.41
N LEU A 30 15.02 -10.37 9.69
CA LEU A 30 14.63 -9.06 9.16
C LEU A 30 13.88 -9.14 7.83
N SER A 31 14.04 -10.25 7.09
CA SER A 31 13.36 -10.49 5.80
C SER A 31 11.86 -10.76 5.96
N LEU A 32 11.44 -11.28 7.12
CA LEU A 32 10.02 -11.48 7.45
C LEU A 32 9.31 -10.19 7.87
N LEU A 33 10.05 -9.12 8.19
CA LEU A 33 9.47 -7.82 8.53
C LEU A 33 9.16 -6.97 7.29
N GLY A 34 9.92 -7.15 6.20
CA GLY A 34 9.74 -6.38 4.95
C GLY A 34 8.62 -6.89 4.03
N ALA A 35 8.23 -8.16 4.14
CA ALA A 35 7.14 -8.74 3.34
C ALA A 35 5.75 -8.50 3.95
N GLY A 36 5.65 -8.37 5.28
CA GLY A 36 4.38 -8.12 5.99
C GLY A 36 3.93 -6.65 5.99
N LEU A 37 4.82 -5.72 5.64
CA LEU A 37 4.54 -4.27 5.61
C LEU A 37 4.15 -3.74 4.23
N ARG A 38 3.95 -4.60 3.23
CA ARG A 38 3.34 -4.20 1.96
C ARG A 38 1.83 -4.09 2.13
N HIS A 39 1.40 -3.14 2.96
CA HIS A 39 0.04 -2.65 2.90
C HIS A 39 -0.06 -1.88 1.58
N ALA A 40 -0.78 -2.43 0.60
CA ALA A 40 -1.11 -1.73 -0.62
C ALA A 40 -2.10 -0.60 -0.27
N SER A 41 -1.56 0.52 0.20
CA SER A 41 -2.32 1.72 0.52
C SER A 41 -2.41 2.60 -0.73
N ALA A 42 -3.32 2.25 -1.63
CA ALA A 42 -3.92 3.13 -2.62
C ALA A 42 -4.93 2.31 -3.43
N GLN A 43 -6.08 2.01 -2.83
CA GLN A 43 -7.25 1.78 -3.67
C GLN A 43 -7.79 3.18 -3.96
N ASP A 44 -7.78 3.58 -5.22
CA ASP A 44 -8.46 4.82 -5.63
C ASP A 44 -9.91 4.75 -5.13
N GLY A 45 -10.45 5.88 -4.66
CA GLY A 45 -11.82 5.94 -4.16
C GLY A 45 -12.81 5.41 -5.21
N ILE A 46 -13.79 4.63 -4.77
CA ILE A 46 -14.79 4.06 -5.67
C ILE A 46 -15.72 5.19 -6.13
N SER A 47 -15.77 5.43 -7.43
CA SER A 47 -16.69 6.39 -8.06
C SER A 47 -17.86 5.65 -8.69
N VAL A 48 -19.08 6.13 -8.42
CA VAL A 48 -20.33 5.56 -8.91
C VAL A 48 -21.14 6.64 -9.59
N VAL A 49 -21.61 6.38 -10.82
CA VAL A 49 -22.44 7.31 -11.58
C VAL A 49 -23.77 6.65 -11.88
N MET A 50 -24.86 7.31 -11.48
CA MET A 50 -26.22 6.94 -11.85
C MET A 50 -26.62 7.68 -13.12
N VAL A 51 -27.15 6.97 -14.12
CA VAL A 51 -27.67 7.55 -15.37
C VAL A 51 -29.16 7.28 -15.46
N THR A 52 -29.97 8.31 -15.63
CA THR A 52 -31.45 8.19 -15.73
C THR A 52 -31.95 8.62 -17.09
N ASP A 53 -33.00 7.96 -17.62
CA ASP A 53 -33.68 8.33 -18.87
C ASP A 53 -35.05 9.01 -18.63
N THR A 54 -36.06 8.22 -18.35
CA THR A 54 -37.47 8.57 -18.23
C THR A 54 -37.74 9.13 -16.85
N ALA A 55 -38.50 10.22 -16.79
CA ALA A 55 -38.88 10.95 -15.58
C ALA A 55 -37.73 11.59 -14.77
N GLY A 56 -36.47 11.19 -15.00
CA GLY A 56 -35.29 11.81 -14.38
C GLY A 56 -35.24 11.63 -12.87
N LEU A 57 -34.44 12.48 -12.21
CA LEU A 57 -34.43 12.57 -10.75
C LEU A 57 -35.68 13.35 -10.27
N GLY A 58 -36.32 12.92 -9.18
CA GLY A 58 -37.59 13.46 -8.70
C GLY A 58 -38.82 12.70 -9.20
N ASP A 59 -38.65 11.50 -9.74
CA ASP A 59 -39.74 10.65 -10.25
C ASP A 59 -40.69 10.13 -9.16
N GLN A 60 -40.40 10.38 -7.88
CA GLN A 60 -41.12 9.91 -6.70
C GLN A 60 -41.30 8.38 -6.69
N ASN A 61 -40.43 7.68 -7.41
CA ASN A 61 -40.51 6.24 -7.60
C ASN A 61 -39.10 5.65 -7.68
N PHE A 62 -38.72 5.07 -8.82
CA PHE A 62 -37.56 4.20 -8.91
C PHE A 62 -36.26 5.00 -8.84
N ASN A 63 -36.16 6.12 -9.58
CA ASN A 63 -34.94 6.93 -9.61
C ASN A 63 -34.68 7.57 -8.24
N ASP A 64 -35.73 8.04 -7.56
CA ASP A 64 -35.60 8.60 -6.21
C ASP A 64 -35.19 7.55 -5.17
N LEU A 65 -35.73 6.33 -5.27
CA LEU A 65 -35.33 5.22 -4.41
C LEU A 65 -33.88 4.78 -4.65
N ALA A 66 -33.46 4.73 -5.92
CA ALA A 66 -32.09 4.41 -6.29
C ALA A 66 -31.11 5.49 -5.81
N TYR A 67 -31.45 6.77 -5.98
CA TYR A 67 -30.66 7.89 -5.47
C TYR A 67 -30.53 7.87 -3.94
N ALA A 68 -31.62 7.60 -3.22
CA ALA A 68 -31.59 7.44 -1.76
C ALA A 68 -30.76 6.23 -1.30
N GLY A 69 -30.68 5.17 -2.11
CA GLY A 69 -29.76 4.06 -1.90
C GLY A 69 -28.29 4.48 -2.10
N MET A 70 -28.01 5.26 -3.14
CA MET A 70 -26.67 5.76 -3.45
C MET A 70 -26.16 6.72 -2.37
N LEU A 71 -26.99 7.62 -1.84
CA LEU A 71 -26.63 8.50 -0.71
C LEU A 71 -26.27 7.71 0.55
N ARG A 72 -26.98 6.59 0.81
CA ARG A 72 -26.62 5.69 1.91
C ARG A 72 -25.29 5.00 1.65
N ALA A 73 -25.05 4.53 0.42
CA ALA A 73 -23.77 3.93 0.05
C ALA A 73 -22.60 4.92 0.16
N GLU A 74 -22.80 6.20 -0.16
CA GLU A 74 -21.80 7.26 0.08
C GLU A 74 -21.43 7.34 1.57
N ALA A 75 -22.43 7.38 2.46
CA ALA A 75 -22.21 7.43 3.90
C ALA A 75 -21.58 6.15 4.47
N ASP A 76 -22.03 4.98 4.00
CA ASP A 76 -21.68 3.68 4.59
C ASP A 76 -20.38 3.11 4.01
N LEU A 77 -20.09 3.39 2.74
CA LEU A 77 -18.99 2.78 1.98
C LEU A 77 -17.92 3.78 1.54
N GLY A 78 -18.14 5.08 1.72
CA GLY A 78 -17.18 6.12 1.34
C GLY A 78 -16.98 6.25 -0.18
N ILE A 79 -18.01 5.93 -0.97
CA ILE A 79 -17.98 6.13 -2.43
C ILE A 79 -18.12 7.61 -2.78
N THR A 80 -17.64 8.00 -3.95
CA THR A 80 -17.99 9.28 -4.58
C THR A 80 -19.15 9.03 -5.55
N GLN A 81 -20.19 9.87 -5.50
CA GLN A 81 -21.39 9.70 -6.34
C GLN A 81 -21.56 10.84 -7.34
N GLN A 82 -22.18 10.54 -8.48
CA GLN A 82 -22.67 11.51 -9.45
C GLN A 82 -23.97 11.02 -10.09
N VAL A 83 -24.82 11.95 -10.54
CA VAL A 83 -26.01 11.67 -11.35
C VAL A 83 -25.89 12.38 -12.69
N ILE A 84 -26.29 11.69 -13.76
CA ILE A 84 -26.41 12.23 -15.11
C ILE A 84 -27.82 11.92 -15.63
N GLU A 85 -28.54 12.94 -16.06
CA GLU A 85 -29.85 12.77 -16.69
C GLU A 85 -29.72 12.85 -18.22
N SER A 86 -30.26 11.86 -18.94
CA SER A 86 -30.28 11.86 -20.40
C SER A 86 -31.15 12.99 -20.93
N THR A 87 -30.63 13.74 -21.91
CA THR A 87 -31.36 14.83 -22.58
C THR A 87 -32.25 14.34 -23.72
N ASP A 88 -32.00 13.14 -24.24
CA ASP A 88 -32.85 12.49 -25.23
C ASP A 88 -33.88 11.61 -24.50
N GLN A 89 -35.15 12.00 -24.59
CA GLN A 89 -36.28 11.17 -24.20
C GLN A 89 -36.77 10.42 -25.45
N ALA A 90 -36.59 9.10 -25.48
CA ALA A 90 -37.00 8.23 -26.60
C ALA A 90 -38.52 7.99 -26.63
#